data_AF-A0A942RIZ4-F1
#
_entry.id   AF-A0A942RIZ4-F1
#
_cell.length_a   1.000
_cell.length_b   1.000
_cell.length_c   1.000
_cell.angle_alpha   90.00
_cell.angle_beta   90.00
_cell.angle_gamma   90.00
#
_symmetry.space_group_name_H-M   'P 1'
#
loop_
_entity.id
_entity.type
_entity.pdbx_description
1 polymer ?
#
loop_
_entity_poly.entity_id
_entity_poly.type
_entity_poly.pdbx_seq_one_letter_code
_entity_poly.pdbx_strand_id
1 'polypeptide(L)'
;MKLQFNADLVHQARAISSIVDIFIGQTPMQSNFTVSAYTGQIGMYDSANGIGNRLELDEDEILENLQEIQLRNGLPQTKALKVGQYDFDVEMETGTGKTYVYLRTIFELHKNYGFSKFIIVVPSIAIKEGVYKSLEITNEHFKGLSLTSCDISHSISPCMKKSS
;
A
#
# COMPACT_ATOMS: atom_id res chain seq x y z
N MET A 1 -16.94 5.28 21.65
CA MET A 1 -16.85 3.82 21.47
C MET A 1 -15.46 3.54 20.92
N LYS A 2 -14.60 2.80 21.63
CA LYS A 2 -13.26 2.42 21.12
C LYS A 2 -13.43 1.19 20.24
N LEU A 3 -13.11 1.28 18.94
CA LEU A 3 -12.98 0.09 18.11
C LEU A 3 -11.73 -0.68 18.57
N GLN A 4 -11.90 -1.95 18.92
CA GLN A 4 -10.80 -2.88 19.17
C GLN A 4 -10.49 -3.58 17.85
N PHE A 5 -9.31 -3.35 17.28
CA PHE A 5 -8.87 -4.05 16.07
C PHE A 5 -8.17 -5.36 16.47
N ASN A 6 -8.54 -6.47 15.83
CA ASN A 6 -7.82 -7.72 15.98
C ASN A 6 -6.87 -7.89 14.79
N ALA A 7 -5.56 -7.72 15.03
CA ALA A 7 -4.54 -7.77 14.00
C ALA A 7 -4.19 -9.19 13.52
N ASP A 8 -4.65 -10.22 14.24
CA ASP A 8 -4.23 -11.61 14.08
C ASP A 8 -5.21 -12.45 13.24
N LEU A 9 -6.18 -11.79 12.61
CA LEU A 9 -7.14 -12.46 11.73
C LEU A 9 -6.44 -12.95 10.45
N VAL A 10 -6.35 -14.27 10.30
CA VAL A 10 -5.64 -14.95 9.20
C VAL A 10 -6.09 -14.46 7.83
N HIS A 11 -7.40 -14.26 7.62
CA HIS A 11 -7.92 -13.78 6.34
C HIS A 11 -7.49 -12.34 6.03
N GLN A 12 -7.33 -11.49 7.05
CA GLN A 12 -6.83 -10.13 6.87
C GLN A 12 -5.34 -10.15 6.54
N ALA A 13 -4.54 -10.93 7.28
CA ALA A 13 -3.11 -11.10 7.01
C ALA A 13 -2.86 -11.62 5.59
N ARG A 14 -3.64 -12.62 5.16
CA ARG A 14 -3.57 -13.20 3.81
C ARG A 14 -3.92 -12.20 2.71
N ALA A 15 -4.93 -11.36 2.93
CA ALA A 15 -5.31 -10.31 1.97
C ALA A 15 -4.21 -9.25 1.86
N ILE A 16 -3.63 -8.83 3.00
CA ILE A 16 -2.54 -7.86 3.05
C ILE A 16 -1.31 -8.41 2.33
N SER A 17 -0.88 -9.63 2.64
CA SER A 17 0.27 -10.26 1.98
C SER A 17 0.04 -10.42 0.48
N SER A 18 -1.19 -10.74 0.06
CA SER A 18 -1.54 -10.83 -1.37
C SER A 18 -1.34 -9.53 -2.13
N ILE A 19 -1.42 -8.37 -1.49
CA ILE A 19 -1.17 -7.09 -2.16
C ILE A 19 0.31 -6.69 -2.05
N VAL A 20 0.92 -6.90 -0.88
CA VAL A 20 2.33 -6.58 -0.65
C VAL A 20 3.24 -7.40 -1.56
N ASP A 21 2.90 -8.66 -1.79
CA ASP A 21 3.73 -9.59 -2.53
C ASP A 21 3.71 -9.34 -4.05
N ILE A 22 2.76 -8.53 -4.55
CA ILE A 22 2.77 -8.08 -5.95
C ILE A 22 4.08 -7.37 -6.29
N PHE A 23 4.67 -6.70 -5.31
CA PHE A 23 5.86 -5.88 -5.46
C PHE A 23 7.14 -6.56 -4.96
N ILE A 24 7.17 -7.90 -4.84
CA ILE A 24 8.41 -8.63 -4.54
C ILE A 24 9.45 -8.32 -5.62
N GLY A 25 10.69 -8.03 -5.18
CA GLY A 25 11.79 -7.60 -6.05
C GLY A 25 11.99 -6.08 -6.10
N GLN A 26 10.99 -5.29 -5.67
CA GLN A 26 11.12 -3.84 -5.53
C GLN A 26 12.16 -3.49 -4.45
N THR A 27 12.99 -2.46 -4.71
CA THR A 27 13.98 -1.99 -3.74
C THR A 27 13.32 -1.64 -2.41
N PRO A 28 13.79 -2.21 -1.28
CA PRO A 28 13.16 -2.00 0.00
C PRO A 28 13.41 -0.58 0.55
N MET A 29 12.56 -0.14 1.47
CA MET A 29 12.72 1.16 2.12
C MET A 29 14.09 1.26 2.81
N GLN A 30 15.01 2.07 2.28
CA GLN A 30 16.26 2.36 2.96
C GLN A 30 16.01 3.43 4.05
N SER A 31 16.24 3.07 5.31
CA SER A 31 16.28 4.06 6.39
C SER A 31 17.55 4.89 6.23
N ASN A 32 17.41 6.21 6.03
CA ASN A 32 18.52 7.14 5.89
C ASN A 32 19.43 7.19 7.13
N PHE A 33 20.41 6.28 7.19
CA PHE A 33 21.71 6.58 7.77
C PHE A 33 22.82 5.97 6.92
N THR A 34 22.96 6.52 5.71
CA THR A 34 24.21 6.44 4.96
C THR A 34 24.62 7.87 4.63
N VAL A 35 25.49 8.45 5.47
CA VAL A 35 26.39 9.50 5.01
C VAL A 35 27.39 8.82 4.08
N SER A 36 26.93 8.56 2.86
CA SER A 36 27.79 8.11 1.79
C SER A 36 28.51 9.32 1.26
N ALA A 37 29.77 9.47 1.66
CA ALA A 37 30.74 10.36 1.03
C ALA A 37 31.08 9.87 -0.39
N TYR A 38 30.06 9.73 -1.25
CA TYR A 38 30.20 9.52 -2.68
C TYR A 38 29.93 10.84 -3.37
N THR A 39 31.01 11.58 -3.49
CA THR A 39 31.25 12.72 -4.36
C THR A 39 30.60 12.50 -5.73
N GLY A 40 29.55 13.26 -6.05
CA GLY A 40 29.43 13.78 -7.42
C GLY A 40 28.07 13.76 -8.13
N GLN A 41 27.11 12.88 -7.85
CA GLN A 41 25.94 12.75 -8.75
C GLN A 41 24.62 12.27 -8.11
N ILE A 42 24.30 12.68 -6.87
CA ILE A 42 22.92 12.60 -6.36
C ILE A 42 22.58 13.94 -5.74
N GLY A 43 21.86 14.78 -6.50
CA GLY A 43 21.48 16.13 -6.07
C GLY A 43 21.05 17.08 -7.18
N MET A 44 21.20 16.71 -8.46
CA MET A 44 20.84 17.56 -9.62
C MET A 44 19.81 16.94 -10.58
N TYR A 45 18.87 16.16 -10.04
CA TYR A 45 17.53 16.09 -10.62
C TYR A 45 16.56 16.73 -9.64
N ASP A 46 16.76 18.04 -9.48
CA ASP A 46 15.71 18.96 -9.05
C ASP A 46 14.55 18.82 -10.04
N SER A 47 13.54 18.04 -9.67
CA SER A 47 12.21 18.23 -10.21
C SER A 47 11.43 18.94 -9.12
N ALA A 48 11.13 20.20 -9.36
CA ALA A 48 10.18 21.05 -8.63
C ALA A 48 8.75 20.44 -8.48
N ASN A 49 8.57 19.15 -8.81
CA ASN A 49 7.33 18.38 -8.88
C ASN A 49 7.31 17.17 -7.94
N GLY A 50 8.01 17.21 -6.80
CA GLY A 50 7.80 16.28 -5.68
C GLY A 50 8.24 14.81 -5.88
N ILE A 51 8.51 14.14 -4.76
CA ILE A 51 8.94 12.73 -4.73
C ILE A 51 7.68 11.85 -4.92
N GLY A 52 7.62 11.04 -5.98
CA GLY A 52 6.53 10.07 -6.24
C GLY A 52 6.96 8.64 -5.94
N ASN A 53 5.99 7.71 -5.82
CA ASN A 53 6.32 6.28 -5.74
C ASN A 53 6.91 5.84 -7.09
N ARG A 54 8.09 5.23 -7.06
CA ARG A 54 8.75 4.66 -8.25
C ARG A 54 8.52 3.17 -8.27
N LEU A 55 7.94 2.65 -9.35
CA LEU A 55 7.90 1.22 -9.63
C LEU A 55 9.14 0.86 -10.46
N GLU A 56 9.97 -0.05 -9.96
CA GLU A 56 11.20 -0.50 -10.63
C GLU A 56 11.01 -1.83 -11.35
N LEU A 57 10.03 -2.61 -10.91
CA LEU A 57 9.68 -3.90 -11.49
C LEU A 57 9.14 -3.75 -12.91
N ASP A 58 9.56 -4.66 -13.78
CA ASP A 58 9.00 -4.77 -15.12
C ASP A 58 7.68 -5.57 -15.13
N GLU A 59 7.04 -5.64 -16.29
CA GLU A 59 5.74 -6.30 -16.43
C GLU A 59 5.81 -7.81 -16.22
N ASP A 60 6.94 -8.44 -16.58
CA ASP A 60 7.13 -9.87 -16.43
C ASP A 60 7.31 -10.23 -14.96
N GLU A 61 8.07 -9.42 -14.20
CA GLU A 61 8.23 -9.57 -12.76
C GLU A 61 6.90 -9.40 -12.01
N ILE A 62 6.10 -8.39 -12.37
CA ILE A 62 4.77 -8.18 -11.76
C ILE A 62 3.82 -9.33 -12.13
N LEU A 63 3.89 -9.83 -13.36
CA LEU A 63 3.07 -10.96 -13.81
C LEU A 63 3.43 -12.25 -13.07
N GLU A 64 4.72 -12.54 -12.89
CA GLU A 64 5.21 -13.70 -12.12
C GLU A 64 4.71 -13.63 -10.68
N ASN A 65 4.90 -12.48 -10.02
CA ASN A 65 4.40 -12.26 -8.66
C ASN A 65 2.88 -12.48 -8.58
N LEU A 66 2.10 -11.92 -9.53
CA LEU A 66 0.66 -12.09 -9.58
C LEU A 66 0.26 -13.57 -9.73
N GLN A 67 0.93 -14.31 -10.61
CA GLN A 67 0.65 -15.71 -10.88
C GLN A 67 0.92 -16.61 -9.66
N GLU A 68 1.98 -16.33 -8.91
CA GLU A 68 2.29 -17.00 -7.65
C GLU A 68 1.23 -16.71 -6.59
N ILE A 69 0.78 -15.44 -6.50
CA ILE A 69 -0.28 -15.02 -5.60
C ILE A 69 -1.62 -15.67 -5.96
N GLN A 70 -1.93 -15.80 -7.24
CA GLN A 70 -3.14 -16.49 -7.70
C GLN A 70 -3.07 -17.99 -7.38
N LEU A 71 -1.93 -18.64 -7.65
CA LEU A 71 -1.74 -20.06 -7.40
C LEU A 71 -1.91 -20.42 -5.92
N ARG A 72 -1.24 -19.70 -5.01
CA ARG A 72 -1.39 -19.93 -3.56
C ARG A 72 -2.80 -19.63 -3.04
N ASN A 73 -3.55 -18.79 -3.75
CA ASN A 73 -4.94 -18.47 -3.45
C ASN A 73 -5.96 -19.38 -4.15
N GLY A 74 -5.51 -20.36 -4.92
CA GLY A 74 -6.39 -21.27 -5.67
C GLY A 74 -7.18 -20.57 -6.77
N LEU A 75 -6.65 -19.47 -7.31
CA LEU A 75 -7.25 -18.68 -8.37
C LEU A 75 -6.64 -19.03 -9.74
N PRO A 76 -7.40 -18.90 -10.83
CA PRO A 76 -6.86 -19.06 -12.18
C PRO A 76 -5.78 -18.00 -12.44
N GLN A 77 -4.68 -18.43 -13.05
CA GLN A 77 -3.55 -17.55 -13.35
C GLN A 77 -3.84 -16.64 -14.54
N THR A 78 -3.53 -15.35 -14.39
CA THR A 78 -3.54 -14.37 -15.47
C THR A 78 -2.43 -14.70 -16.46
N LYS A 79 -2.74 -14.70 -17.76
CA LYS A 79 -1.76 -15.08 -18.80
C LYS A 79 -0.86 -13.94 -19.25
N ALA A 80 -1.34 -12.71 -19.17
CA ALA A 80 -0.62 -11.51 -19.59
C ALA A 80 -1.20 -10.29 -18.87
N LEU A 81 -0.34 -9.34 -18.52
CA LEU A 81 -0.74 -8.02 -18.08
C LEU A 81 -0.90 -7.10 -19.29
N LYS A 82 -1.73 -6.07 -19.13
CA LYS A 82 -1.81 -4.99 -20.11
C LYS A 82 -0.77 -3.94 -19.73
N VAL A 83 0.09 -3.60 -20.69
CA VAL A 83 1.13 -2.58 -20.54
C VAL A 83 0.56 -1.30 -19.91
N GLY A 84 1.11 -0.91 -18.77
CA GLY A 84 0.70 0.29 -18.03
C GLY A 84 -0.70 0.26 -17.41
N GLN A 85 -1.37 -0.89 -17.36
CA GLN A 85 -2.68 -1.07 -16.71
C GLN A 85 -2.57 -2.11 -15.58
N TYR A 86 -2.17 -1.63 -14.40
CA TYR A 86 -2.04 -2.43 -13.19
C TYR A 86 -3.30 -2.35 -12.34
N ASP A 87 -4.35 -3.03 -12.79
CA ASP A 87 -5.62 -3.14 -12.07
C ASP A 87 -5.67 -4.52 -11.37
N PHE A 88 -5.57 -4.51 -10.03
CA PHE A 88 -5.63 -5.72 -9.21
C PHE A 88 -6.88 -5.72 -8.33
N ASP A 89 -7.59 -6.85 -8.33
CA ASP A 89 -8.82 -7.02 -7.56
C ASP A 89 -8.58 -7.86 -6.29
N VAL A 90 -9.12 -7.38 -5.18
CA VAL A 90 -9.12 -8.10 -3.89
C VAL A 90 -10.56 -8.20 -3.41
N GLU A 91 -11.14 -9.39 -3.57
CA GLU A 91 -12.51 -9.66 -3.15
C GLU A 91 -12.57 -10.04 -1.67
N MET A 92 -13.50 -9.41 -0.94
CA MET A 92 -13.72 -9.69 0.47
C MET A 92 -15.20 -9.55 0.81
N GLU A 93 -15.73 -10.46 1.62
CA GLU A 93 -17.12 -10.43 2.10
C GLU A 93 -17.39 -9.20 3.00
N THR A 94 -18.63 -8.71 3.06
CA THR A 94 -19.02 -7.63 3.98
C THR A 94 -18.77 -8.04 5.44
N GLY A 95 -18.40 -7.07 6.29
CA GLY A 95 -18.10 -7.36 7.70
C GLY A 95 -16.72 -7.98 8.00
N THR A 96 -15.92 -8.35 7.00
CA THR A 96 -14.59 -8.99 7.21
C THR A 96 -13.43 -8.02 7.49
N GLY A 97 -13.69 -6.71 7.49
CA GLY A 97 -12.69 -5.68 7.80
C GLY A 97 -11.91 -5.15 6.59
N LYS A 98 -12.52 -5.08 5.39
CA LYS A 98 -11.96 -4.44 4.18
C LYS A 98 -11.24 -3.12 4.45
N THR A 99 -11.85 -2.25 5.27
CA THR A 99 -11.27 -0.96 5.68
C THR A 99 -9.93 -1.10 6.36
N TYR A 100 -9.83 -2.01 7.32
CA TYR A 100 -8.58 -2.27 8.02
C TYR A 100 -7.53 -2.87 7.08
N VAL A 101 -7.93 -3.77 6.19
CA VAL A 101 -7.03 -4.41 5.23
C VAL A 101 -6.36 -3.39 4.33
N TYR A 102 -7.09 -2.53 3.60
CA TYR A 102 -6.42 -1.57 2.71
C TYR A 102 -5.57 -0.54 3.48
N LEU A 103 -5.98 -0.13 4.68
CA LEU A 103 -5.20 0.80 5.50
C LEU A 103 -3.89 0.17 5.97
N ARG A 104 -3.94 -1.09 6.42
CA ARG A 104 -2.77 -1.84 6.84
C ARG A 104 -1.87 -2.17 5.64
N THR A 105 -2.44 -2.48 4.49
CA THR A 105 -1.67 -2.69 3.26
C THR A 105 -0.87 -1.44 2.88
N ILE A 106 -1.48 -0.25 2.96
CA ILE A 106 -0.75 1.01 2.72
C ILE A 106 0.45 1.14 3.67
N PHE A 107 0.26 0.79 4.95
CA PHE A 107 1.34 0.80 5.94
C PHE A 107 2.45 -0.21 5.59
N GLU A 108 2.10 -1.45 5.24
CA GLU A 108 3.08 -2.48 4.87
C GLU A 108 3.82 -2.13 3.57
N LEU A 109 3.14 -1.52 2.58
CA LEU A 109 3.78 -1.06 1.35
C LEU A 109 4.78 0.07 1.61
N HIS A 110 4.45 1.01 2.50
CA HIS A 110 5.40 2.02 2.95
C HIS A 110 6.60 1.37 3.67
N LYS A 111 6.33 0.48 4.62
CA LYS A 111 7.37 -0.18 5.42
C LYS A 111 8.32 -1.03 4.56
N ASN A 112 7.78 -1.80 3.62
CA ASN A 112 8.58 -2.73 2.82
C ASN A 112 9.26 -2.02 1.66
N TYR A 113 8.59 -1.06 0.99
CA TYR A 113 9.06 -0.50 -0.30
C TYR A 113 9.18 1.04 -0.32
N GLY A 114 8.87 1.73 0.77
CA GLY A 114 8.98 3.19 0.86
C GLY A 114 7.90 3.96 0.09
N PHE A 115 6.82 3.29 -0.33
CA PHE A 115 5.70 3.97 -0.98
C PHE A 115 5.05 4.96 -0.02
N SER A 116 4.93 6.21 -0.44
CA SER A 116 4.60 7.35 0.42
C SER A 116 3.45 8.22 -0.12
N LYS A 117 2.84 7.88 -1.24
CA LYS A 117 1.67 8.62 -1.77
C LYS A 117 0.59 7.65 -2.20
N PHE A 118 -0.57 7.75 -1.56
CA PHE A 118 -1.72 6.89 -1.81
C PHE A 118 -3.01 7.69 -1.94
N ILE A 119 -3.86 7.30 -2.88
CA ILE A 119 -5.18 7.89 -3.10
C ILE A 119 -6.23 6.82 -2.88
N ILE A 120 -7.17 7.08 -1.96
CA ILE A 120 -8.29 6.18 -1.69
C ILE A 120 -9.53 6.78 -2.33
N VAL A 121 -10.06 6.14 -3.38
CA VAL A 121 -11.26 6.61 -4.07
C VAL A 121 -12.50 5.99 -3.44
N VAL A 122 -13.43 6.81 -2.96
CA VAL A 122 -14.66 6.36 -2.29
C VAL A 122 -15.92 6.88 -2.98
N PRO A 123 -17.05 6.15 -2.93
CA PRO A 123 -18.25 6.52 -3.68
C PRO A 123 -19.13 7.58 -2.97
N SER A 124 -18.95 7.84 -1.67
CA SER A 124 -19.76 8.82 -0.94
C SER A 124 -18.98 9.58 0.15
N ILE A 125 -19.49 10.76 0.53
CA ILE A 125 -18.93 11.60 1.61
C ILE A 125 -18.95 10.83 2.94
N ALA A 126 -20.06 10.15 3.25
CA ALA A 126 -20.20 9.39 4.49
C ALA A 126 -19.09 8.33 4.63
N ILE A 127 -18.75 7.65 3.53
CA ILE A 127 -17.65 6.68 3.52
C ILE A 127 -16.31 7.41 3.67
N LYS A 128 -16.09 8.53 2.97
CA LYS A 128 -14.87 9.36 3.11
C LYS A 128 -14.58 9.73 4.57
N GLU A 129 -15.58 10.23 5.28
CA GLU A 129 -15.46 10.61 6.69
C GLU A 129 -15.21 9.38 7.60
N GLY A 130 -15.85 8.24 7.27
CA GLY A 130 -15.59 6.98 7.95
C GLY A 130 -14.15 6.49 7.78
N VAL A 131 -13.59 6.62 6.58
CA VAL A 131 -12.18 6.30 6.31
C VAL A 131 -11.25 7.24 7.06
N TYR A 132 -11.56 8.54 7.08
CA TYR A 132 -10.74 9.53 7.80
C TYR A 132 -10.66 9.24 9.30
N LYS A 133 -11.79 8.95 9.94
CA LYS A 133 -11.81 8.52 11.34
C LYS A 133 -11.08 7.20 11.56
N SER A 134 -11.21 6.26 10.62
CA SER A 134 -10.48 4.98 10.69
C SER A 134 -8.97 5.22 10.63
N LEU A 135 -8.50 6.11 9.75
CA LEU A 135 -7.10 6.53 9.68
C LEU A 135 -6.60 7.10 11.00
N GLU A 136 -7.34 8.02 11.63
CA GLU A 136 -6.97 8.60 12.93
C GLU A 136 -6.82 7.54 14.02
N ILE A 137 -7.82 6.66 14.18
CA ILE A 137 -7.81 5.61 15.20
C ILE A 137 -6.69 4.59 14.91
N THR A 138 -6.53 4.20 13.65
CA THR A 138 -5.55 3.17 13.29
C THR A 138 -4.12 3.71 13.33
N ASN A 139 -3.91 5.02 13.22
CA ASN A 139 -2.60 5.64 13.38
C ASN A 139 -2.05 5.42 14.81
N GLU A 140 -2.89 5.56 15.84
CA GLU A 140 -2.51 5.21 17.23
C GLU A 140 -2.16 3.72 17.37
N HIS A 141 -2.95 2.85 16.74
CA HIS A 141 -2.74 1.40 16.78
C HIS A 141 -1.46 0.97 16.03
N PHE A 142 -1.19 1.52 14.85
CA PHE A 142 -0.02 1.20 14.04
C PHE A 142 1.28 1.74 14.64
N LYS A 143 1.23 2.90 15.33
CA LYS A 143 2.35 3.38 16.15
C LYS A 143 2.73 2.39 17.26
N GLY A 144 1.79 1.61 17.78
CA GLY A 144 2.06 0.54 18.75
C GLY A 144 2.64 -0.74 18.13
N LEU A 145 2.37 -1.01 16.85
CA LEU A 145 2.83 -2.21 16.14
C LEU A 145 4.23 -2.07 15.54
N SER A 146 4.70 -0.85 15.29
CA SER A 146 6.00 -0.58 14.68
C SER A 146 6.84 0.32 15.58
N LEU A 147 8.09 -0.09 15.86
CA LEU A 147 9.10 0.68 16.63
C LEU A 147 9.57 1.98 15.92
N THR A 148 8.85 2.45 14.91
CA THR A 148 9.19 3.62 14.10
C THR A 148 8.01 4.59 14.08
N SER A 149 8.29 5.85 14.43
CA SER A 149 7.36 6.98 14.36
C SER A 149 7.09 7.34 12.90
N CYS A 150 6.28 6.56 12.20
CA CYS A 150 5.91 6.82 10.81
C CYS A 150 4.49 7.38 10.75
N ASP A 151 4.36 8.71 10.66
CA ASP A 151 3.08 9.39 10.46
C ASP A 151 2.68 9.35 8.98
N ILE A 152 1.98 8.27 8.57
CA ILE A 152 1.51 8.05 7.19
C ILE A 152 0.20 8.82 6.90
N SER A 153 -0.31 9.59 7.87
CA SER A 153 -1.55 10.38 7.70
C SER A 153 -1.45 11.42 6.58
N HIS A 154 -0.28 12.03 6.39
CA HIS A 154 -0.05 13.04 5.34
C HIS A 154 0.12 12.43 3.94
N SER A 155 0.39 11.13 3.86
CA SER A 155 0.62 10.38 2.62
C SER A 155 -0.64 9.74 2.03
N ILE A 156 -1.76 9.75 2.75
CA ILE A 156 -3.02 9.13 2.34
C ILE A 156 -4.06 10.20 2.11
N SER A 157 -4.58 10.29 0.89
CA SER A 157 -5.62 11.25 0.52
C SER A 157 -6.91 10.53 0.09
N PRO A 158 -7.95 10.50 0.94
CA PRO A 158 -9.28 10.06 0.54
C PRO A 158 -9.92 11.06 -0.43
N CYS A 159 -10.26 10.61 -1.65
CA CYS A 159 -10.88 11.43 -2.68
C CYS A 159 -12.22 10.82 -3.13
N MET A 160 -13.19 11.67 -3.46
CA MET A 160 -14.44 11.20 -4.05
C MET A 160 -14.30 11.10 -5.55
N LYS A 161 -14.87 10.03 -6.13
CA LYS A 161 -15.00 9.93 -7.58
C LYS A 161 -15.91 11.06 -8.06
N LYS A 162 -15.44 11.94 -8.94
CA LYS A 162 -16.32 12.92 -9.62
C LYS A 162 -17.30 12.12 -10.47
N SER A 163 -18.60 12.22 -10.17
CA SER A 163 -19.63 11.73 -11.07
C SER A 163 -19.51 12.51 -12.37
N SER A 164 -19.13 11.83 -13.45
CA SER A 164 -19.19 12.36 -14.81
C SER A 164 -20.64 12.42 -15.27
#